data_AF-A0A7Z7IF22-F1
#
_entry.id   AF-A0A7Z7IF22-F1
#
_cell.length_a   1.000
_cell.length_b   1.000
_cell.length_c   1.000
_cell.angle_alpha   90.00
_cell.angle_beta   90.00
_cell.angle_gamma   90.00
#
_symmetry.space_group_name_H-M   'P 1'
#
loop_
_entity.id
_entity.type
_entity.pdbx_description
1 polymer ?
#
loop_
_entity_poly.entity_id
_entity_poly.type
_entity_poly.pdbx_seq_one_letter_code
_entity_poly.pdbx_strand_id
1 'polypeptide(L)'
;MFLIARKLVLNDGTISAPSGSAELAAGDQVLMHDSTGVPQTFVQSTGSRGDVVDKGTIAAAQIALQAADGNVYALAGHATALRATGVAKRDGHVWLVANNGTAHVHGRIDATNVDGTGGTVDTTGAALRLNHADIHAANWNLTAPVFDVGRLTTEAFLRQLNQGTSVTLNASQGDIVMEHALRWTGDASLTLNAMHSITVGPRAALANTGKANLTLRADSAGQDNGGSVTNLGVIDWSKSTGLVSIYRDSNGRYVAGQTLSNPAWVAPLYSGVKSQVSSYVLVNSLADLENISKDLNGCAP
;
A
#
# COMPACT_ATOMS: atom_id res chain seq x y z
N MET A 1 24.58 -5.30 -6.49
CA MET A 1 24.69 -6.02 -7.77
C MET A 1 23.66 -5.45 -8.71
N PHE A 2 24.04 -5.17 -9.96
CA PHE A 2 23.16 -4.53 -10.94
C PHE A 2 23.07 -5.38 -12.19
N LEU A 3 21.85 -5.69 -12.64
CA LEU A 3 21.60 -6.28 -13.95
C LEU A 3 20.77 -5.28 -14.75
N ILE A 4 21.34 -4.74 -15.82
CA ILE A 4 20.70 -3.70 -16.61
C ILE A 4 20.70 -4.11 -18.06
N ALA A 5 19.52 -4.04 -18.66
CA ALA A 5 19.33 -4.30 -20.07
C ALA A 5 18.29 -3.35 -20.64
N ARG A 6 18.28 -3.21 -21.96
CA ARG A 6 17.29 -2.34 -22.60
C ARG A 6 15.88 -2.94 -22.60
N LYS A 7 15.77 -4.23 -22.90
CA LYS A 7 14.49 -4.90 -23.20
C LYS A 7 14.06 -5.92 -22.16
N LEU A 8 14.99 -6.71 -21.65
CA LEU A 8 14.68 -7.81 -20.75
C LEU A 8 15.83 -8.02 -19.79
N VAL A 9 15.53 -7.97 -18.50
CA VAL A 9 16.37 -8.56 -17.46
C VAL A 9 15.65 -9.79 -16.93
N LEU A 10 16.28 -10.96 -17.08
CA LEU A 10 15.76 -12.24 -16.60
C LEU A 10 16.72 -12.83 -15.58
N ASN A 11 16.23 -13.12 -14.38
CA ASN A 11 16.89 -14.02 -13.44
C ASN A 11 16.16 -15.37 -13.42
N ASP A 12 16.89 -16.44 -13.72
CA ASP A 12 16.43 -17.83 -13.60
C ASP A 12 17.33 -18.65 -12.67
N GLY A 13 18.23 -17.96 -11.95
CA GLY A 13 19.20 -18.56 -11.04
C GLY A 13 19.17 -17.89 -9.66
N THR A 14 20.33 -17.82 -9.02
CA THR A 14 20.46 -17.22 -7.69
C THR A 14 21.29 -15.95 -7.74
N ILE A 15 20.75 -14.88 -7.15
CA ILE A 15 21.42 -13.61 -6.92
C ILE A 15 21.63 -13.44 -5.41
N SER A 16 22.85 -13.10 -5.00
CA SER A 16 23.18 -12.88 -3.59
C SER A 16 23.97 -11.59 -3.41
N ALA A 17 23.46 -10.69 -2.56
CA ALA A 17 24.12 -9.45 -2.13
C ALA A 17 23.85 -9.19 -0.62
N PRO A 18 24.37 -10.03 0.29
CA PRO A 18 23.90 -10.10 1.68
C PRO A 18 23.98 -8.79 2.48
N SER A 19 24.95 -7.93 2.16
CA SER A 19 25.13 -6.63 2.84
C SER A 19 24.86 -5.43 1.93
N GLY A 20 24.25 -5.66 0.77
CA GLY A 20 24.06 -4.64 -0.26
C GLY A 20 22.74 -4.78 -0.99
N SER A 21 22.66 -4.14 -2.16
CA SER A 21 21.47 -4.14 -3.03
C SER A 21 21.60 -5.20 -4.13
N ALA A 22 20.48 -5.73 -4.58
CA ALA A 22 20.34 -6.45 -5.85
C ALA A 22 19.28 -5.74 -6.70
N GLU A 23 19.70 -5.14 -7.81
CA GLU A 23 18.83 -4.30 -8.63
C GLU A 23 18.81 -4.76 -10.09
N LEU A 24 17.61 -5.08 -10.59
CA LEU A 24 17.33 -5.50 -11.95
C LEU A 24 16.55 -4.38 -12.63
N ALA A 25 17.11 -3.77 -13.67
CA ALA A 25 16.53 -2.59 -14.31
C ALA A 25 16.45 -2.75 -15.83
N ALA A 26 15.26 -2.60 -16.40
CA ALA A 26 15.01 -2.71 -17.84
C ALA A 26 14.44 -1.42 -18.43
N GLY A 27 15.19 -0.74 -19.32
CA GLY A 27 14.72 0.47 -20.02
C GLY A 27 15.78 1.16 -20.89
N ASP A 28 15.38 2.22 -21.61
CA ASP A 28 16.29 2.97 -22.49
C ASP A 28 17.30 3.82 -21.72
N GLN A 29 16.90 4.34 -20.56
CA GLN A 29 17.77 5.13 -19.70
C GLN A 29 17.64 4.64 -18.26
N VAL A 30 18.77 4.35 -17.63
CA VAL A 30 18.85 4.00 -16.21
C VAL A 30 19.79 4.98 -15.54
N LEU A 31 19.24 5.80 -14.64
CA LEU A 31 20.02 6.66 -13.77
C LEU A 31 20.47 5.85 -12.57
N MET A 32 21.72 6.07 -12.16
CA MET A 32 22.28 5.48 -10.95
C MET A 32 22.71 6.56 -9.98
N HIS A 33 22.43 6.35 -8.72
CA HIS A 33 23.01 7.14 -7.65
C HIS A 33 23.26 6.26 -6.42
N ASP A 34 24.22 6.64 -5.60
CA ASP A 34 24.44 5.93 -4.35
C ASP A 34 23.37 6.32 -3.32
N SER A 35 22.76 5.30 -2.71
CA SER A 35 21.68 5.43 -1.74
C SER A 35 21.65 4.22 -0.82
N THR A 36 21.12 4.44 0.38
CA THR A 36 20.91 3.43 1.41
C THR A 36 19.44 3.28 1.84
N GLY A 37 18.54 4.14 1.37
CA GLY A 37 17.11 4.12 1.76
C GLY A 37 16.12 4.20 0.59
N VAL A 38 16.61 4.24 -0.64
CA VAL A 38 15.80 4.17 -1.87
C VAL A 38 16.55 3.32 -2.90
N PRO A 39 15.89 2.83 -3.98
CA PRO A 39 16.59 2.16 -5.07
C PRO A 39 17.77 2.99 -5.57
N GLN A 40 18.91 2.35 -5.82
CA GLN A 40 20.09 3.02 -6.40
C GLN A 40 19.94 3.21 -7.91
N THR A 41 19.02 2.48 -8.55
CA THR A 41 18.62 2.63 -9.94
C THR A 41 17.26 3.30 -10.08
N PHE A 42 17.13 4.12 -11.12
CA PHE A 42 15.87 4.64 -11.59
C PHE A 42 15.77 4.49 -13.10
N VAL A 43 14.78 3.73 -13.54
CA VAL A 43 14.53 3.54 -14.97
C VAL A 43 13.63 4.66 -15.48
N GLN A 44 14.05 5.29 -16.57
CA GLN A 44 13.28 6.25 -17.34
C GLN A 44 12.95 5.66 -18.71
N SER A 45 11.72 5.86 -19.16
CA SER A 45 11.35 5.54 -20.54
C SER A 45 11.38 6.77 -21.41
N THR A 46 11.96 6.63 -22.59
CA THR A 46 11.81 7.57 -23.71
C THR A 46 11.07 6.94 -24.89
N GLY A 47 10.52 5.72 -24.72
CA GLY A 47 9.67 5.05 -25.72
C GLY A 47 9.85 3.54 -25.91
N SER A 48 10.74 2.85 -25.20
CA SER A 48 10.84 1.37 -25.25
C SER A 48 10.27 0.66 -24.03
N ARG A 49 9.66 -0.50 -24.29
CA ARG A 49 9.14 -1.44 -23.30
C ARG A 49 10.25 -2.38 -22.83
N GLY A 50 10.69 -2.19 -21.59
CA GLY A 50 11.61 -3.08 -20.89
C GLY A 50 10.86 -3.93 -19.86
N ASP A 51 11.11 -5.23 -19.83
CA ASP A 51 10.54 -6.15 -18.83
C ASP A 51 11.63 -6.62 -17.83
N VAL A 52 11.24 -6.79 -16.56
CA VAL A 52 12.06 -7.45 -15.54
C VAL A 52 11.34 -8.69 -15.05
N VAL A 53 12.01 -9.84 -15.16
CA VAL A 53 11.45 -11.13 -14.78
C VAL A 53 12.40 -11.83 -13.82
N ASP A 54 11.91 -12.14 -12.62
CA ASP A 54 12.56 -13.04 -11.68
C ASP A 54 11.77 -14.34 -11.62
N LYS A 55 12.42 -15.45 -11.99
CA LYS A 55 11.95 -16.84 -11.84
C LYS A 55 12.78 -17.62 -10.82
N GLY A 56 13.93 -17.06 -10.44
CA GLY A 56 14.90 -17.68 -9.55
C GLY A 56 14.74 -17.20 -8.11
N THR A 57 15.87 -16.95 -7.45
CA THR A 57 15.89 -16.44 -6.07
C THR A 57 16.84 -15.24 -5.96
N ILE A 58 16.42 -14.19 -5.27
CA ILE A 58 17.24 -13.03 -4.94
C ILE A 58 17.30 -12.87 -3.42
N ALA A 59 18.51 -12.84 -2.86
CA ALA A 59 18.76 -12.56 -1.46
C ALA A 59 19.71 -11.36 -1.30
N ALA A 60 19.23 -10.28 -0.70
CA ALA A 60 20.01 -9.05 -0.51
C ALA A 60 19.54 -8.29 0.75
N ALA A 61 20.17 -7.17 1.10
CA ALA A 61 19.59 -6.26 2.08
C ALA A 61 18.42 -5.48 1.48
N GLN A 62 18.59 -5.04 0.24
CA GLN A 62 17.62 -4.29 -0.54
C GLN A 62 17.49 -4.88 -1.94
N ILE A 63 16.27 -4.98 -2.45
CA ILE A 63 15.99 -5.58 -3.76
C ILE A 63 15.14 -4.61 -4.59
N ALA A 64 15.54 -4.28 -5.81
CA ALA A 64 14.74 -3.47 -6.72
C ALA A 64 14.57 -4.16 -8.09
N LEU A 65 13.33 -4.33 -8.53
CA LEU A 65 13.00 -4.78 -9.88
C LEU A 65 12.25 -3.62 -10.56
N GLN A 66 12.83 -3.05 -11.62
CA GLN A 66 12.30 -1.84 -12.25
C GLN A 66 12.21 -1.98 -13.76
N ALA A 67 11.02 -1.72 -14.31
CA ALA A 67 10.70 -1.79 -15.72
C ALA A 67 10.20 -0.43 -16.23
N ALA A 68 10.83 0.12 -17.26
CA ALA A 68 10.31 1.25 -18.03
C ALA A 68 9.31 0.75 -19.07
N ASP A 69 8.07 1.25 -19.01
CA ASP A 69 6.98 0.98 -19.96
C ASP A 69 6.66 -0.49 -20.23
N GLY A 70 7.17 -1.38 -19.37
CA GLY A 70 6.93 -2.80 -19.37
C GLY A 70 6.63 -3.32 -17.97
N ASN A 71 6.76 -4.62 -17.80
CA ASN A 71 6.21 -5.32 -16.67
C ASN A 71 7.32 -5.78 -15.73
N VAL A 72 6.98 -5.81 -14.44
CA VAL A 72 7.77 -6.50 -13.43
C VAL A 72 7.08 -7.80 -13.09
N TYR A 73 7.82 -8.89 -13.11
CA TYR A 73 7.35 -10.21 -12.74
C TYR A 73 8.23 -10.76 -11.62
N ALA A 74 7.74 -10.71 -10.38
CA ALA A 74 8.31 -11.47 -9.28
C ALA A 74 7.59 -12.82 -9.24
N LEU A 75 8.13 -13.81 -9.94
CA LEU A 75 7.52 -15.14 -10.12
C LEU A 75 8.32 -16.14 -9.30
N ALA A 76 7.94 -16.31 -8.04
CA ALA A 76 8.44 -17.44 -7.29
C ALA A 76 7.78 -18.72 -7.80
N GLY A 77 8.59 -19.72 -8.12
CA GLY A 77 8.16 -21.11 -8.16
C GLY A 77 7.88 -21.64 -6.74
N HIS A 78 8.44 -22.80 -6.40
CA HIS A 78 8.24 -23.47 -5.09
C HIS A 78 9.09 -22.91 -3.92
N ALA A 79 9.81 -21.80 -4.09
CA ALA A 79 10.71 -21.19 -3.09
C ALA A 79 10.41 -19.69 -2.88
N THR A 80 11.04 -19.05 -1.89
CA THR A 80 11.02 -17.57 -1.74
C THR A 80 11.69 -16.92 -2.97
N ALA A 81 10.95 -16.10 -3.73
CA ALA A 81 11.50 -15.38 -4.87
C ALA A 81 12.46 -14.30 -4.41
N LEU A 82 11.99 -13.43 -3.52
CA LEU A 82 12.74 -12.26 -3.07
C LEU A 82 12.86 -12.27 -1.55
N ARG A 83 14.09 -12.16 -1.04
CA ARG A 83 14.38 -12.07 0.39
C ARG A 83 15.27 -10.88 0.68
N ALA A 84 14.68 -9.83 1.21
CA ALA A 84 15.35 -8.63 1.68
C ALA A 84 15.57 -8.72 3.19
N THR A 85 16.83 -8.84 3.62
CA THR A 85 17.21 -8.85 5.04
C THR A 85 18.12 -7.67 5.33
N GLY A 86 17.56 -6.65 5.98
CA GLY A 86 18.25 -5.42 6.31
C GLY A 86 19.54 -5.66 7.10
N VAL A 87 20.44 -4.69 7.01
CA VAL A 87 21.70 -4.59 7.76
C VAL A 87 21.75 -3.24 8.47
N ALA A 88 22.77 -3.00 9.29
CA ALA A 88 22.86 -1.79 10.13
C ALA A 88 22.65 -0.44 9.39
N LYS A 89 22.92 -0.37 8.08
CA LYS A 89 22.77 0.84 7.26
C LYS A 89 21.66 0.77 6.21
N ARG A 90 20.97 -0.36 6.04
CA ARG A 90 19.96 -0.59 5.00
C ARG A 90 18.83 -1.40 5.60
N ASP A 91 17.61 -0.91 5.53
CA ASP A 91 16.43 -1.66 5.96
C ASP A 91 16.15 -2.84 5.02
N GLY A 92 15.29 -3.76 5.48
CA GLY A 92 14.82 -4.85 4.62
C GLY A 92 13.74 -4.31 3.68
N HIS A 93 14.09 -4.04 2.42
CA HIS A 93 13.16 -3.42 1.48
C HIS A 93 13.17 -4.08 0.10
N VAL A 94 11.97 -4.31 -0.45
CA VAL A 94 11.76 -4.73 -1.84
C VAL A 94 10.96 -3.68 -2.61
N TRP A 95 11.44 -3.27 -3.78
CA TRP A 95 10.72 -2.42 -4.73
C TRP A 95 10.39 -3.18 -6.00
N LEU A 96 9.11 -3.21 -6.37
CA LEU A 96 8.62 -3.73 -7.64
C LEU A 96 7.98 -2.58 -8.42
N VAL A 97 8.66 -2.07 -9.45
CA VAL A 97 8.29 -0.81 -10.12
C VAL A 97 8.05 -1.04 -11.61
N ALA A 98 6.79 -0.92 -12.02
CA ALA A 98 6.34 -1.01 -13.41
C ALA A 98 5.45 0.19 -13.75
N ASN A 99 5.96 1.42 -13.60
CA ASN A 99 5.18 2.67 -13.60
C ASN A 99 4.12 2.76 -14.71
N ASN A 100 4.48 2.38 -15.94
CA ASN A 100 3.60 2.42 -17.11
C ASN A 100 3.16 1.02 -17.60
N GLY A 101 3.47 -0.03 -16.84
CA GLY A 101 3.09 -1.41 -17.13
C GLY A 101 2.44 -2.10 -15.94
N THR A 102 2.55 -3.43 -15.89
CA THR A 102 1.92 -4.24 -14.84
C THR A 102 2.97 -4.82 -13.90
N ALA A 103 2.77 -4.64 -12.59
CA ALA A 103 3.51 -5.39 -11.59
C ALA A 103 2.76 -6.69 -11.27
N HIS A 104 3.37 -7.82 -11.61
CA HIS A 104 2.91 -9.16 -11.29
C HIS A 104 3.64 -9.68 -10.07
N VAL A 105 2.90 -9.90 -8.99
CA VAL A 105 3.43 -10.43 -7.74
C VAL A 105 2.86 -11.83 -7.54
N HIS A 106 3.67 -12.84 -7.82
CA HIS A 106 3.31 -14.24 -7.67
C HIS A 106 4.37 -14.97 -6.85
N GLY A 107 3.99 -15.42 -5.66
CA GLY A 107 4.86 -16.16 -4.75
C GLY A 107 5.38 -15.33 -3.60
N ARG A 108 6.32 -15.92 -2.85
CA ARG A 108 6.74 -15.43 -1.55
C ARG A 108 7.80 -14.34 -1.65
N ILE A 109 7.54 -13.22 -0.97
CA ILE A 109 8.48 -12.11 -0.76
C ILE A 109 8.65 -11.91 0.74
N ASP A 110 9.88 -12.04 1.22
CA ASP A 110 10.25 -11.79 2.61
C ASP A 110 11.00 -10.46 2.70
N ALA A 111 10.56 -9.54 3.55
CA ALA A 111 11.26 -8.30 3.88
C ALA A 111 11.36 -8.15 5.40
N THR A 112 12.58 -8.12 5.94
CA THR A 112 12.83 -8.10 7.38
C THR A 112 14.01 -7.19 7.68
N ASN A 113 13.92 -6.38 8.74
CA ASN A 113 15.01 -5.56 9.22
C ASN A 113 16.04 -6.40 9.98
N VAL A 114 17.21 -5.80 10.23
CA VAL A 114 18.32 -6.47 10.93
C VAL A 114 17.97 -6.91 12.36
N ASP A 115 17.03 -6.22 13.01
CA ASP A 115 16.55 -6.52 14.37
C ASP A 115 15.42 -7.56 14.40
N GLY A 116 15.04 -8.12 13.24
CA GLY A 116 13.96 -9.08 13.10
C GLY A 116 12.56 -8.46 13.00
N THR A 117 12.43 -7.14 13.09
CA THR A 117 11.15 -6.47 12.79
C THR A 117 10.85 -6.57 11.29
N GLY A 118 9.57 -6.50 10.91
CA GLY A 118 9.19 -6.57 9.51
C GLY A 118 9.71 -5.37 8.70
N GLY A 119 10.16 -5.64 7.48
CA GLY A 119 10.59 -4.65 6.51
C GLY A 119 9.43 -4.10 5.67
N THR A 120 9.76 -3.54 4.51
CA THR A 120 8.79 -2.92 3.60
C THR A 120 8.84 -3.56 2.21
N VAL A 121 7.67 -3.70 1.59
CA VAL A 121 7.54 -4.01 0.18
C VAL A 121 6.74 -2.90 -0.49
N ASP A 122 7.31 -2.26 -1.51
CA ASP A 122 6.60 -1.31 -2.36
C ASP A 122 6.33 -1.94 -3.72
N THR A 123 5.08 -1.88 -4.17
CA THR A 123 4.66 -2.37 -5.49
C THR A 123 3.93 -1.26 -6.24
N THR A 124 4.53 -0.80 -7.33
CA THR A 124 4.02 0.29 -8.15
C THR A 124 3.79 -0.17 -9.57
N GLY A 125 2.64 0.17 -10.15
CA GLY A 125 2.43 0.04 -11.59
C GLY A 125 1.13 0.64 -12.09
N ALA A 126 0.99 0.76 -13.41
CA ALA A 126 -0.26 1.20 -14.05
C ALA A 126 -1.38 0.18 -13.80
N ALA A 127 -1.02 -1.10 -13.63
CA ALA A 127 -1.90 -2.14 -13.12
C ALA A 127 -1.12 -3.08 -12.18
N LEU A 128 -1.85 -3.72 -11.25
CA LEU A 128 -1.27 -4.67 -10.30
C LEU A 128 -1.97 -6.03 -10.43
N ARG A 129 -1.20 -7.12 -10.39
CA ARG A 129 -1.71 -8.51 -10.39
C ARG A 129 -1.18 -9.23 -9.16
N LEU A 130 -2.06 -9.43 -8.18
CA LEU A 130 -1.69 -9.76 -6.79
C LEU A 130 -2.22 -11.13 -6.31
N ASN A 131 -2.92 -11.88 -7.16
CA ASN A 131 -3.73 -13.03 -6.77
C ASN A 131 -2.98 -14.09 -5.95
N HIS A 132 -1.68 -14.24 -6.21
CA HIS A 132 -0.79 -15.22 -5.56
C HIS A 132 0.35 -14.56 -4.80
N ALA A 133 0.22 -13.29 -4.43
CA ALA A 133 1.17 -12.66 -3.54
C ALA A 133 1.12 -13.35 -2.15
N ASP A 134 2.30 -13.57 -1.59
CA ASP A 134 2.55 -14.04 -0.22
C ASP A 134 3.65 -13.15 0.37
N ILE A 135 3.26 -12.07 1.02
CA ILE A 135 4.16 -11.01 1.50
C ILE A 135 4.37 -11.16 3.00
N HIS A 136 5.63 -11.37 3.40
CA HIS A 136 6.06 -11.48 4.80
C HIS A 136 6.89 -10.23 5.12
N ALA A 137 6.19 -9.17 5.52
CA ALA A 137 6.77 -7.85 5.81
C ALA A 137 5.97 -7.14 6.91
N ALA A 138 6.46 -6.02 7.43
CA ALA A 138 5.62 -5.15 8.27
C ALA A 138 4.60 -4.40 7.41
N ASN A 139 5.06 -3.88 6.27
CA ASN A 139 4.26 -3.03 5.39
C ASN A 139 4.32 -3.51 3.94
N TRP A 140 3.17 -3.54 3.29
CA TRP A 140 3.04 -3.67 1.85
C TRP A 140 2.30 -2.46 1.28
N ASN A 141 3.04 -1.60 0.57
CA ASN A 141 2.49 -0.41 -0.06
C ASN A 141 2.26 -0.67 -1.53
N LEU A 142 1.04 -0.39 -1.98
CA LEU A 142 0.57 -0.59 -3.34
C LEU A 142 0.29 0.77 -3.96
N THR A 143 0.83 1.03 -5.13
CA THR A 143 0.61 2.27 -5.87
C THR A 143 0.13 1.97 -7.28
N ALA A 144 -1.03 2.51 -7.64
CA ALA A 144 -1.61 2.44 -8.97
C ALA A 144 -2.44 3.70 -9.24
N PRO A 145 -2.80 4.02 -10.49
CA PRO A 145 -3.63 5.21 -10.77
C PRO A 145 -4.97 5.21 -10.04
N VAL A 146 -5.63 4.04 -9.99
CA VAL A 146 -6.92 3.78 -9.35
C VAL A 146 -6.93 2.36 -8.77
N PHE A 147 -7.87 2.07 -7.87
CA PHE A 147 -8.08 0.71 -7.37
C PHE A 147 -9.56 0.31 -7.40
N ASP A 148 -9.87 -0.71 -8.19
CA ASP A 148 -11.12 -1.46 -8.10
C ASP A 148 -10.83 -2.80 -7.40
N VAL A 149 -11.05 -2.86 -6.09
CA VAL A 149 -10.68 -4.00 -5.26
C VAL A 149 -11.75 -5.09 -5.34
N GLY A 150 -11.62 -5.90 -6.39
CA GLY A 150 -12.40 -7.11 -6.64
C GLY A 150 -11.97 -8.31 -5.78
N ARG A 151 -12.72 -9.42 -5.89
CA ARG A 151 -12.58 -10.64 -5.06
C ARG A 151 -11.15 -11.15 -4.88
N LEU A 152 -10.41 -11.33 -5.98
CA LEU A 152 -9.07 -11.94 -5.93
C LEU A 152 -8.06 -11.05 -5.20
N THR A 153 -8.16 -9.74 -5.38
CA THR A 153 -7.34 -8.76 -4.66
C THR A 153 -7.69 -8.75 -3.17
N THR A 154 -8.98 -8.82 -2.83
CA THR A 154 -9.44 -8.96 -1.44
C THR A 154 -8.88 -10.22 -0.77
N GLU A 155 -8.86 -11.35 -1.47
CA GLU A 155 -8.27 -12.60 -0.95
C GLU A 155 -6.77 -12.46 -0.67
N ALA A 156 -6.03 -11.75 -1.52
CA ALA A 156 -4.61 -11.47 -1.28
C ALA A 156 -4.43 -10.58 -0.04
N PHE A 157 -5.19 -9.50 0.08
CA PHE A 157 -5.11 -8.61 1.25
C PHE A 157 -5.48 -9.34 2.54
N LEU A 158 -6.50 -10.19 2.50
CA LEU A 158 -6.94 -10.96 3.66
C LEU A 158 -5.82 -11.87 4.19
N ARG A 159 -5.08 -12.54 3.31
CA ARG A 159 -3.93 -13.36 3.72
C ARG A 159 -2.88 -12.51 4.41
N GLN A 160 -2.49 -11.38 3.80
CA GLN A 160 -1.43 -10.54 4.33
C GLN A 160 -1.79 -9.90 5.68
N LEU A 161 -3.01 -9.38 5.81
CA LEU A 161 -3.48 -8.79 7.06
C LEU A 161 -3.53 -9.82 8.20
N ASN A 162 -3.98 -11.04 7.93
CA ASN A 162 -4.00 -12.12 8.95
C ASN A 162 -2.59 -12.61 9.31
N GLN A 163 -1.61 -12.46 8.43
CA GLN A 163 -0.21 -12.80 8.69
C GLN A 163 0.56 -11.69 9.42
N GLY A 164 -0.05 -10.50 9.61
CA GLY A 164 0.57 -9.39 10.32
C GLY A 164 1.14 -8.29 9.42
N THR A 165 1.04 -8.41 8.09
CA THR A 165 1.49 -7.39 7.15
C THR A 165 0.40 -6.35 6.94
N SER A 166 0.70 -5.10 7.32
CA SER A 166 -0.20 -3.96 7.06
C SER A 166 -0.20 -3.61 5.57
N VAL A 167 -1.36 -3.24 5.05
CA VAL A 167 -1.56 -2.99 3.61
C VAL A 167 -1.95 -1.53 3.41
N THR A 168 -1.24 -0.84 2.53
CA THR A 168 -1.56 0.54 2.11
C THR A 168 -1.83 0.58 0.62
N LEU A 169 -2.95 1.15 0.22
CA LEU A 169 -3.28 1.43 -1.19
C LEU A 169 -3.16 2.92 -1.43
N ASN A 170 -2.38 3.31 -2.44
CA ASN A 170 -2.19 4.68 -2.87
C ASN A 170 -2.68 4.83 -4.31
N ALA A 171 -3.93 5.26 -4.50
CA ALA A 171 -4.42 5.65 -5.81
C ALA A 171 -3.79 6.99 -6.17
N SER A 172 -2.95 7.04 -7.20
CA SER A 172 -2.16 8.24 -7.53
C SER A 172 -2.89 9.23 -8.43
N GLN A 173 -4.04 8.84 -9.01
CA GLN A 173 -4.78 9.69 -9.94
C GLN A 173 -6.29 9.76 -9.66
N GLY A 174 -6.88 8.72 -9.07
CA GLY A 174 -8.32 8.70 -8.84
C GLY A 174 -8.73 7.95 -7.58
N ASP A 175 -9.78 7.15 -7.74
CA ASP A 175 -10.55 6.62 -6.63
C ASP A 175 -10.06 5.24 -6.16
N ILE A 176 -10.50 4.86 -4.96
CA ILE A 176 -10.41 3.50 -4.42
C ILE A 176 -11.83 2.98 -4.17
N VAL A 177 -12.16 1.83 -4.77
CA VAL A 177 -13.43 1.14 -4.59
C VAL A 177 -13.19 -0.22 -3.93
N MET A 178 -13.81 -0.46 -2.79
CA MET A 178 -13.83 -1.74 -2.09
C MET A 178 -15.15 -2.45 -2.38
N GLU A 179 -15.13 -3.52 -3.17
CA GLU A 179 -16.39 -4.18 -3.60
C GLU A 179 -16.76 -5.40 -2.74
N HIS A 180 -15.77 -5.98 -2.07
CA HIS A 180 -15.92 -7.24 -1.33
C HIS A 180 -15.57 -7.12 0.14
N ALA A 181 -16.05 -8.08 0.92
CA ALA A 181 -15.80 -8.13 2.35
C ALA A 181 -14.36 -8.52 2.67
N LEU A 182 -13.75 -7.76 3.58
CA LEU A 182 -12.41 -7.96 4.10
C LEU A 182 -12.50 -7.99 5.62
N ARG A 183 -12.43 -9.20 6.19
CA ARG A 183 -12.58 -9.43 7.63
C ARG A 183 -11.37 -10.18 8.16
N TRP A 184 -10.54 -9.52 8.96
CA TRP A 184 -9.29 -10.12 9.43
C TRP A 184 -9.16 -10.06 10.95
N THR A 185 -8.29 -10.92 11.45
CA THR A 185 -7.87 -10.98 12.85
C THR A 185 -6.45 -10.43 12.98
N GLY A 186 -6.08 -9.92 14.15
CA GLY A 186 -4.75 -9.37 14.41
C GLY A 186 -4.64 -7.86 14.20
N ASP A 187 -3.40 -7.38 14.25
CA ASP A 187 -3.10 -5.96 14.49
C ASP A 187 -2.63 -5.22 13.21
N ALA A 188 -2.47 -5.95 12.09
CA ALA A 188 -2.12 -5.37 10.80
C ALA A 188 -3.20 -4.42 10.31
N SER A 189 -2.80 -3.21 9.93
CA SER A 189 -3.72 -2.13 9.57
C SER A 189 -3.96 -2.05 8.05
N LEU A 190 -5.10 -1.48 7.67
CA LEU A 190 -5.44 -1.19 6.28
C LEU A 190 -5.53 0.33 6.10
N THR A 191 -4.80 0.86 5.12
CA THR A 191 -4.87 2.28 4.75
C THR A 191 -5.25 2.41 3.28
N LEU A 192 -6.30 3.18 3.01
CA LEU A 192 -6.74 3.53 1.67
C LEU A 192 -6.51 5.03 1.46
N ASN A 193 -5.55 5.39 0.61
CA ASN A 193 -5.23 6.76 0.23
C ASN A 193 -5.68 6.96 -1.22
N ALA A 194 -6.83 7.59 -1.41
CA ALA A 194 -7.33 7.92 -2.74
C ALA A 194 -6.95 9.34 -3.12
N MET A 195 -6.44 9.52 -4.34
CA MET A 195 -6.17 10.85 -4.89
C MET A 195 -7.43 11.72 -4.86
N HIS A 196 -8.59 11.10 -5.09
CA HIS A 196 -9.88 11.78 -5.07
C HIS A 196 -10.81 11.15 -4.02
N SER A 197 -11.52 10.06 -4.31
CA SER A 197 -12.57 9.53 -3.44
C SER A 197 -12.44 8.04 -3.09
N ILE A 198 -13.09 7.64 -1.99
CA ILE A 198 -13.16 6.24 -1.54
C ILE A 198 -14.61 5.77 -1.50
N THR A 199 -14.88 4.59 -2.03
CA THR A 199 -16.18 3.92 -1.91
C THR A 199 -16.05 2.56 -1.25
N VAL A 200 -16.74 2.33 -0.14
CA VAL A 200 -17.02 0.99 0.40
C VAL A 200 -18.35 0.54 -0.18
N GLY A 201 -18.32 -0.41 -1.11
CA GLY A 201 -19.48 -0.84 -1.87
C GLY A 201 -20.55 -1.53 -1.01
N PRO A 202 -21.78 -1.66 -1.51
CA PRO A 202 -22.93 -2.18 -0.73
C PRO A 202 -22.79 -3.63 -0.28
N ARG A 203 -21.90 -4.39 -0.92
CA ARG A 203 -21.59 -5.78 -0.57
C ARG A 203 -20.29 -5.91 0.24
N ALA A 204 -19.58 -4.81 0.43
CA ALA A 204 -18.34 -4.80 1.19
C ALA A 204 -18.64 -4.70 2.68
N ALA A 205 -17.84 -5.43 3.44
CA ALA A 205 -17.80 -5.36 4.89
C ALA A 205 -16.35 -5.36 5.32
N LEU A 206 -15.85 -4.22 5.79
CA LEU A 206 -14.52 -4.08 6.34
C LEU A 206 -14.62 -4.31 7.84
N ALA A 207 -13.94 -5.33 8.37
CA ALA A 207 -14.03 -5.66 9.79
C ALA A 207 -12.71 -6.16 10.36
N ASN A 208 -12.46 -5.82 11.62
CA ASN A 208 -11.33 -6.33 12.38
C ASN A 208 -11.77 -6.80 13.77
N THR A 209 -11.08 -7.81 14.30
CA THR A 209 -11.29 -8.30 15.68
C THR A 209 -10.01 -8.28 16.52
N GLY A 210 -8.95 -7.63 16.05
CA GLY A 210 -7.69 -7.41 16.78
C GLY A 210 -7.52 -5.93 17.13
N LYS A 211 -6.31 -5.39 16.95
CA LYS A 211 -6.00 -3.98 17.22
C LYS A 211 -5.75 -3.15 15.97
N ALA A 212 -6.15 -3.66 14.80
CA ALA A 212 -5.87 -3.00 13.53
C ALA A 212 -6.59 -1.67 13.40
N ASN A 213 -5.90 -0.70 12.82
CA ASN A 213 -6.50 0.55 12.39
C ASN A 213 -7.01 0.42 10.94
N LEU A 214 -8.08 1.15 10.64
CA LEU A 214 -8.55 1.42 9.28
C LEU A 214 -8.45 2.91 9.02
N THR A 215 -7.73 3.28 7.97
CA THR A 215 -7.66 4.66 7.49
C THR A 215 -8.29 4.76 6.11
N LEU A 216 -9.29 5.62 5.96
CA LEU A 216 -9.90 5.99 4.69
C LEU A 216 -9.56 7.46 4.43
N ARG A 217 -8.59 7.75 3.56
CA ARG A 217 -8.18 9.12 3.22
C ARG A 217 -8.52 9.44 1.77
N ALA A 218 -9.62 10.16 1.58
CA ALA A 218 -9.89 10.86 0.33
C ALA A 218 -9.03 12.14 0.25
N ASP A 219 -8.89 12.69 -0.96
CA ASP A 219 -7.99 13.82 -1.26
C ASP A 219 -6.59 13.62 -0.64
N SER A 220 -5.97 12.48 -0.93
CA SER A 220 -4.74 12.10 -0.24
C SER A 220 -3.58 13.08 -0.46
N ALA A 221 -3.61 13.82 -1.56
CA ALA A 221 -2.62 14.84 -1.90
C ALA A 221 -2.93 16.24 -1.34
N GLY A 222 -4.10 16.44 -0.70
CA GLY A 222 -4.49 17.73 -0.12
C GLY A 222 -4.68 18.82 -1.18
N GLN A 223 -5.40 18.52 -2.25
CA GLN A 223 -5.58 19.37 -3.43
C GLN A 223 -6.92 20.14 -3.43
N ASP A 224 -7.75 20.00 -2.39
CA ASP A 224 -9.08 20.62 -2.30
C ASP A 224 -9.98 20.25 -3.49
N ASN A 225 -9.94 18.97 -3.88
CA ASN A 225 -10.52 18.45 -5.12
C ASN A 225 -11.93 17.83 -4.99
N GLY A 226 -12.63 17.96 -3.87
CA GLY A 226 -13.95 17.32 -3.68
C GLY A 226 -13.89 15.93 -3.04
N GLY A 227 -12.69 15.48 -2.66
CA GLY A 227 -12.45 14.11 -2.21
C GLY A 227 -13.40 13.65 -1.11
N SER A 228 -14.18 12.61 -1.40
CA SER A 228 -15.27 12.14 -0.55
C SER A 228 -15.09 10.69 -0.13
N VAL A 229 -15.68 10.32 1.02
CA VAL A 229 -15.74 8.91 1.47
C VAL A 229 -17.19 8.46 1.52
N THR A 230 -17.53 7.44 0.75
CA THR A 230 -18.88 6.88 0.69
C THR A 230 -18.87 5.46 1.23
N ASN A 231 -19.50 5.25 2.39
CA ASN A 231 -19.75 3.90 2.89
C ASN A 231 -21.18 3.48 2.54
N LEU A 232 -21.32 2.57 1.58
CA LEU A 232 -22.61 1.95 1.21
C LEU A 232 -22.78 0.56 1.84
N GLY A 233 -21.73 0.03 2.46
CA GLY A 233 -21.68 -1.30 3.05
C GLY A 233 -21.58 -1.23 4.57
N VAL A 234 -20.66 -2.04 5.12
CA VAL A 234 -20.43 -2.16 6.56
C VAL A 234 -18.98 -1.87 6.92
N ILE A 235 -18.78 -1.03 7.94
CA ILE A 235 -17.51 -0.91 8.68
C ILE A 235 -17.77 -1.44 10.09
N ASP A 236 -17.14 -2.56 10.45
CA ASP A 236 -17.38 -3.26 11.72
C ASP A 236 -16.11 -3.37 12.56
N TRP A 237 -15.98 -2.43 13.51
CA TRP A 237 -14.95 -2.42 14.54
C TRP A 237 -15.51 -2.86 15.91
N SER A 238 -16.69 -3.48 15.96
CA SER A 238 -17.37 -3.88 17.21
C SER A 238 -16.59 -4.84 18.09
N LYS A 239 -15.63 -5.56 17.51
CA LYS A 239 -14.74 -6.51 18.19
C LYS A 239 -13.28 -6.10 18.13
N SER A 240 -12.96 -4.97 17.53
CA SER A 240 -11.60 -4.44 17.47
C SER A 240 -11.34 -3.51 18.65
N THR A 241 -10.08 -3.33 19.03
CA THR A 241 -9.64 -2.21 19.87
C THR A 241 -8.90 -1.12 19.09
N GLY A 242 -8.72 -1.30 17.78
CA GLY A 242 -8.11 -0.31 16.90
C GLY A 242 -9.10 0.82 16.54
N LEU A 243 -8.63 1.76 15.73
CA LEU A 243 -9.35 2.95 15.30
C LEU A 243 -9.82 2.86 13.85
N VAL A 244 -10.90 3.57 13.55
CA VAL A 244 -11.30 3.90 12.18
C VAL A 244 -11.23 5.41 12.00
N SER A 245 -10.35 5.85 11.11
CA SER A 245 -10.16 7.26 10.78
C SER A 245 -10.56 7.52 9.34
N ILE A 246 -11.54 8.41 9.15
CA ILE A 246 -12.09 8.75 7.85
C ILE A 246 -11.75 10.20 7.57
N TYR A 247 -11.00 10.48 6.52
CA TYR A 247 -10.58 11.82 6.12
C TYR A 247 -11.20 12.14 4.77
N ARG A 248 -11.86 13.31 4.69
CA ARG A 248 -12.44 13.87 3.47
C ARG A 248 -11.97 15.30 3.29
N ASP A 249 -12.06 15.78 2.07
CA ASP A 249 -11.88 17.19 1.74
C ASP A 249 -12.97 18.06 2.41
N SER A 250 -12.69 19.35 2.61
CA SER A 250 -13.59 20.33 3.25
C SER A 250 -14.88 20.56 2.45
N ASN A 251 -14.80 20.47 1.13
CA ASN A 251 -15.93 20.53 0.21
C ASN A 251 -16.45 19.12 -0.18
N GLY A 252 -15.80 18.07 0.32
CA GLY A 252 -16.17 16.67 0.15
C GLY A 252 -17.22 16.21 1.17
N ARG A 253 -17.76 15.00 0.98
CA ARG A 253 -18.80 14.42 1.84
C ARG A 253 -18.34 13.10 2.46
N TYR A 254 -18.84 12.85 3.67
CA TYR A 254 -18.84 11.51 4.24
C TYR A 254 -20.28 10.97 4.23
N VAL A 255 -20.54 9.95 3.43
CA VAL A 255 -21.82 9.23 3.47
C VAL A 255 -21.64 8.04 4.40
N ALA A 256 -22.31 8.09 5.55
CA ALA A 256 -22.27 7.03 6.54
C ALA A 256 -23.14 5.84 6.10
N GLY A 257 -22.52 4.66 6.02
CA GLY A 257 -23.20 3.37 5.92
C GLY A 257 -23.38 2.74 7.30
N GLN A 258 -23.56 1.42 7.35
CA GLN A 258 -23.58 0.73 8.63
C GLN A 258 -22.18 0.77 9.26
N THR A 259 -22.09 1.31 10.47
CA THR A 259 -20.84 1.46 11.21
C THR A 259 -21.03 0.94 12.63
N LEU A 260 -20.19 -0.01 13.05
CA LEU A 260 -20.28 -0.64 14.36
C LEU A 260 -18.98 -0.39 15.15
N SER A 261 -19.13 0.12 16.37
CA SER A 261 -18.02 0.37 17.30
C SER A 261 -18.08 -0.62 18.46
N ASN A 262 -16.93 -0.92 19.06
CA ASN A 262 -16.80 -1.79 20.21
C ASN A 262 -17.35 -1.08 21.46
N PRO A 263 -18.41 -1.60 22.12
CA PRO A 263 -19.00 -0.98 23.30
C PRO A 263 -18.04 -0.87 24.49
N ALA A 264 -16.98 -1.69 24.52
CA ALA A 264 -15.95 -1.69 25.56
C ALA A 264 -14.72 -0.85 25.18
N TRP A 265 -14.70 -0.24 23.98
CA TRP A 265 -13.58 0.61 23.58
C TRP A 265 -13.56 1.89 24.40
N VAL A 266 -12.36 2.26 24.87
CA VAL A 266 -12.13 3.49 25.63
C VAL A 266 -11.03 4.27 24.93
N ALA A 267 -11.23 5.58 24.82
CA ALA A 267 -10.23 6.48 24.28
C ALA A 267 -8.90 6.35 25.04
N PRO A 268 -7.76 6.20 24.35
CA PRO A 268 -6.47 6.22 25.02
C PRO A 268 -6.26 7.56 25.72
N LEU A 269 -5.73 7.51 26.95
CA LEU A 269 -5.47 8.71 27.75
C LEU A 269 -4.59 9.69 26.98
N TYR A 270 -4.96 10.98 27.03
CA TYR A 270 -4.23 12.09 26.40
C TYR A 270 -4.07 11.99 24.87
N SER A 271 -4.85 11.15 24.18
CA SER A 271 -4.75 10.97 22.71
C SER A 271 -5.47 12.01 21.87
N GLY A 272 -6.40 12.76 22.46
CA GLY A 272 -7.31 13.66 21.72
C GLY A 272 -8.38 12.92 20.90
N VAL A 273 -8.36 11.58 20.83
CA VAL A 273 -9.38 10.77 20.17
C VAL A 273 -10.61 10.65 21.06
N LYS A 274 -11.80 10.92 20.52
CA LYS A 274 -13.07 10.89 21.29
C LYS A 274 -13.92 9.65 21.02
N SER A 275 -13.80 9.07 19.83
CA SER A 275 -14.57 7.90 19.41
C SER A 275 -13.69 6.94 18.61
N GLN A 276 -14.02 5.64 18.69
CA GLN A 276 -13.30 4.59 17.95
C GLN A 276 -13.38 4.81 16.44
N VAL A 277 -14.55 5.23 15.96
CA VAL A 277 -14.77 5.62 14.57
C VAL A 277 -14.93 7.13 14.53
N SER A 278 -14.07 7.81 13.79
CA SER A 278 -14.03 9.26 13.68
C SER A 278 -13.95 9.68 12.22
N SER A 279 -14.73 10.71 11.88
CA SER A 279 -14.69 11.36 10.58
C SER A 279 -14.09 12.75 10.73
N TYR A 280 -13.09 13.05 9.90
CA TYR A 280 -12.28 14.24 9.92
C TYR A 280 -12.43 14.98 8.59
N VAL A 281 -12.46 16.30 8.68
CA VAL A 281 -12.33 17.20 7.53
C VAL A 281 -10.86 17.58 7.40
N LEU A 282 -10.32 17.46 6.20
CA LEU A 282 -8.99 17.93 5.86
C LEU A 282 -8.97 19.45 5.79
N VAL A 283 -7.83 20.00 6.18
CA VAL A 283 -7.56 21.44 6.14
C VAL A 283 -6.28 21.55 5.31
N ASN A 284 -6.42 21.74 4.00
CA ASN A 284 -5.29 21.82 3.10
C ASN A 284 -5.02 23.26 2.64
N SER A 285 -5.99 24.16 2.79
CA SER A 285 -5.85 25.58 2.46
C SER A 285 -6.13 26.52 3.64
N LEU A 286 -5.72 27.79 3.47
CA LEU A 286 -6.10 28.87 4.39
C LEU A 286 -7.63 29.07 4.43
N ALA A 287 -8.31 28.87 3.29
CA ALA A 287 -9.76 28.97 3.22
C ALA A 287 -10.44 27.90 4.09
N ASP A 288 -9.91 26.67 4.09
CA ASP A 288 -10.41 25.62 5.00
C ASP A 288 -10.23 26.04 6.46
N LEU A 289 -9.03 26.54 6.79
CA LEU A 289 -8.69 26.96 8.15
C LEU A 289 -9.61 28.07 8.66
N GLU A 290 -9.90 29.08 7.83
CA GLU A 290 -10.84 30.14 8.15
C GLU A 290 -12.27 29.61 8.34
N ASN A 291 -12.65 28.59 7.57
CA ASN A 291 -13.96 27.96 7.66
C ASN A 291 -14.11 27.01 8.86
N ILE A 292 -13.03 26.55 9.50
CA ILE A 292 -13.12 25.77 10.76
C ILE A 292 -13.91 26.54 11.83
N SER A 293 -13.74 27.86 11.90
CA SER A 293 -14.46 28.72 12.86
C SER A 293 -15.98 28.71 12.67
N LYS A 294 -16.45 28.28 11.49
CA LYS A 294 -17.88 28.19 11.14
C LYS A 294 -18.48 26.82 11.45
N ASP A 295 -17.66 25.80 11.73
CA ASP A 295 -18.07 24.45 12.17
C ASP A 295 -17.18 23.93 13.31
N LEU A 296 -17.18 24.66 14.43
CA LEU A 296 -16.39 24.30 15.62
C LEU A 296 -16.89 23.03 16.34
N ASN A 297 -18.07 22.53 15.97
CA ASN A 297 -18.64 21.30 16.53
C ASN A 297 -18.25 20.06 15.71
N GLY A 298 -17.61 20.22 14.54
CA GLY A 298 -17.23 19.12 13.66
C GLY A 298 -18.44 18.34 13.13
N CYS A 299 -19.61 18.95 13.12
CA CYS A 299 -20.86 18.37 12.63
C CYS A 299 -21.30 19.21 11.44
N ALA A 300 -20.82 18.87 10.26
CA ALA A 300 -21.41 19.39 9.04
C ALA A 300 -22.90 18.97 8.98
N PRO A 301 -23.79 19.84 8.45
CA PRO A 301 -25.21 19.56 8.32
C PRO A 301 -25.54 18.36 7.42
#